data_AF-A0A950MBA5-F1
#
_entry.id   AF-A0A950MBA5-F1
#
_cell.length_a   1.000
_cell.length_b   1.000
_cell.length_c   1.000
_cell.angle_alpha   90.00
_cell.angle_beta   90.00
_cell.angle_gamma   90.00
#
_symmetry.space_group_name_H-M   'P 1'
#
loop_
_entity.id
_entity.type
_entity.pdbx_description
1 polymer ?
#
loop_
_entity_poly.entity_id
_entity_poly.type
_entity_poly.pdbx_seq_one_letter_code
_entity_poly.pdbx_strand_id
1 'polypeptide(L)'
;MARIGGDEFALLPAAPIRVSDVEQICRRLLESFVEPVGLQRGKVDCGVSIGGASFPQDGRDTTSLCRAADQALYQAKSEGRRRVCHYRAA
;
A
#
# COMPACT_ATOMS: atom_id res chain seq x y z
N MET A 1 2.48 -11.31 -3.46
CA MET A 1 1.61 -10.67 -2.45
C MET A 1 1.45 -11.63 -1.30
N ALA A 2 1.45 -11.12 -0.07
CA ALA A 2 1.24 -11.90 1.15
C ALA A 2 0.30 -11.15 2.11
N ARG A 3 -0.47 -11.88 2.92
CA ARG A 3 -1.23 -11.33 4.04
C ARG A 3 -0.34 -11.37 5.28
N ILE A 4 -0.15 -10.22 5.93
CA ILE A 4 0.75 -10.10 7.10
C ILE A 4 -0.02 -10.37 8.40
N GLY A 5 -1.26 -9.93 8.48
CA GLY A 5 -2.13 -10.13 9.63
C GLY A 5 -3.41 -9.30 9.46
N GLY A 6 -4.51 -9.69 10.09
CA GLY A 6 -5.75 -8.90 10.03
C GLY A 6 -6.16 -8.55 8.59
N ASP A 7 -6.35 -7.28 8.31
CA ASP A 7 -6.65 -6.70 6.99
C ASP A 7 -5.41 -6.16 6.25
N GLU A 8 -4.20 -6.50 6.71
CA GLU A 8 -2.94 -5.98 6.20
C GLU A 8 -2.27 -6.93 5.20
N PHE A 9 -1.84 -6.35 4.08
CA PHE A 9 -1.23 -7.07 2.97
C PHE A 9 0.06 -6.38 2.53
N ALA A 10 1.06 -7.19 2.18
CA ALA A 10 2.31 -6.73 1.60
C ALA A 10 2.42 -7.16 0.13
N LEU A 11 2.88 -6.22 -0.70
CA LEU A 11 3.14 -6.44 -2.11
C LEU A 11 4.61 -6.16 -2.40
N LEU A 12 5.31 -7.19 -2.88
CA LEU A 12 6.69 -7.11 -3.34
C LEU A 12 6.70 -7.44 -4.85
N PRO A 13 7.19 -6.55 -5.72
CA PRO A 13 7.37 -6.86 -7.13
C PRO A 13 8.30 -8.06 -7.34
N ALA A 14 7.96 -8.93 -8.29
CA ALA A 14 8.74 -10.15 -8.56
C ALA A 14 10.11 -9.88 -9.21
N ALA A 15 10.28 -8.70 -9.79
CA ALA A 15 11.52 -8.21 -10.37
C ALA A 15 11.67 -6.71 -10.05
N PRO A 16 12.88 -6.13 -10.14
CA PRO A 16 13.05 -4.69 -10.08
C PRO A 16 12.18 -4.02 -11.14
N ILE A 17 11.33 -3.09 -10.70
CA ILE A 17 10.45 -2.31 -11.57
C ILE A 17 10.75 -0.83 -11.41
N ARG A 18 10.33 -0.01 -12.38
CA ARG A 18 10.49 1.44 -12.27
C ARG A 18 9.50 2.00 -11.26
N VAL A 19 9.82 3.17 -10.71
CA VAL A 19 8.91 3.90 -9.80
C VAL A 19 7.55 4.16 -10.48
N SER A 20 7.54 4.48 -11.78
CA SER A 20 6.31 4.65 -12.56
C SER A 20 5.42 3.40 -12.59
N ASP A 21 6.03 2.21 -12.61
CA ASP A 21 5.30 0.94 -12.61
C ASP A 21 4.65 0.70 -11.24
N VAL A 22 5.35 1.07 -10.16
CA VAL A 22 4.80 1.04 -8.79
C VAL A 22 3.60 1.97 -8.66
N GLU A 23 3.72 3.21 -9.13
CA GLU A 23 2.62 4.18 -9.12
C GLU A 23 1.40 3.67 -9.90
N GLN A 24 1.61 3.02 -11.06
CA GLN A 24 0.53 2.43 -11.84
C GLN A 24 -0.14 1.27 -11.10
N ILE A 25 0.62 0.40 -10.42
CA ILE A 25 0.07 -0.68 -9.59
C ILE A 25 -0.78 -0.09 -8.45
N CYS A 26 -0.23 0.89 -7.73
CA CYS A 26 -0.89 1.59 -6.63
C CYS A 26 -2.20 2.25 -7.07
N ARG A 27 -2.20 2.95 -8.21
CA ARG A 27 -3.41 3.56 -8.78
C ARG A 27 -4.46 2.51 -9.12
N ARG A 28 -4.08 1.41 -9.79
CA ARG A 28 -5.01 0.32 -10.13
C ARG A 28 -5.62 -0.32 -8.89
N LEU A 29 -4.83 -0.45 -7.82
CA LEU A 29 -5.33 -0.92 -6.53
C LEU A 29 -6.37 0.06 -5.99
N LEU A 30 -6.07 1.36 -5.89
CA LEU A 30 -7.05 2.35 -5.41
C LEU A 30 -8.35 2.33 -6.23
N GLU A 31 -8.26 2.32 -7.55
CA GLU A 31 -9.41 2.28 -8.47
C GLU A 31 -10.24 1.00 -8.28
N SER A 32 -9.62 -0.13 -7.99
CA SER A 32 -10.35 -1.40 -7.75
C SER A 32 -11.19 -1.41 -6.47
N PHE A 33 -10.97 -0.47 -5.55
CA PHE A 33 -11.73 -0.29 -4.32
C PHE A 33 -12.74 0.88 -4.40
N VAL A 34 -12.95 1.48 -5.58
CA VAL A 34 -13.96 2.55 -5.76
C VAL A 34 -15.38 1.99 -5.72
N GLU A 35 -15.59 0.83 -6.35
CA GLU A 35 -16.89 0.19 -6.38
C GLU A 35 -17.14 -0.66 -5.12
N PRO A 36 -18.32 -0.54 -4.49
CA PRO A 36 -18.66 -1.35 -3.32
C PRO A 36 -18.63 -2.86 -3.62
N VAL A 37 -18.09 -3.63 -2.68
CA VAL A 37 -18.02 -5.09 -2.79
C VAL A 37 -19.39 -5.68 -2.50
N GLY A 38 -19.89 -6.49 -3.45
CA GLY A 38 -21.15 -7.23 -3.30
C GLY A 38 -21.00 -8.41 -2.34
N LEU A 39 -21.82 -8.45 -1.30
CA LEU A 39 -21.98 -9.56 -0.36
C LEU A 39 -23.41 -10.09 -0.41
N GLN A 40 -23.65 -11.29 0.13
CA GLN A 40 -25.00 -11.87 0.14
C GLN A 40 -26.06 -10.97 0.80
N ARG A 41 -25.66 -10.10 1.74
CA ARG A 41 -26.56 -9.21 2.49
C ARG A 41 -26.46 -7.74 2.09
N GLY A 42 -25.94 -7.43 0.89
CA GLY A 42 -25.89 -6.06 0.38
C GLY A 42 -24.53 -5.68 -0.19
N LYS A 43 -24.21 -4.38 -0.15
CA LYS A 43 -22.93 -3.85 -0.63
C LYS A 43 -22.17 -3.24 0.53
N VAL A 44 -20.87 -3.46 0.57
CA VAL A 44 -19.97 -2.85 1.55
C VAL A 44 -19.00 -1.93 0.83
N ASP A 45 -18.96 -0.68 1.26
CA ASP A 45 -17.93 0.25 0.83
C ASP A 45 -16.64 -0.04 1.61
N CYS A 46 -15.58 -0.41 0.90
CA CYS A 46 -14.27 -0.67 1.45
C CYS A 46 -13.22 0.10 0.65
N GLY A 47 -12.25 0.69 1.34
CA GLY A 47 -11.13 1.39 0.71
C GLY A 47 -9.80 0.79 1.12
N VAL A 48 -8.76 1.05 0.33
CA VAL A 48 -7.39 0.66 0.65
C VAL A 48 -6.53 1.91 0.89
N SER A 49 -5.68 1.87 1.92
CA SER A 49 -4.60 2.86 2.10
C SER A 49 -3.28 2.14 1.88
N ILE A 50 -2.34 2.77 1.19
CA ILE A 50 -1.10 2.12 0.75
C ILE A 50 0.09 2.95 1.24
N GLY A 51 1.05 2.29 1.90
CA GLY A 51 2.36 2.84 2.22
C GLY A 51 3.44 2.18 1.36
N GLY A 52 4.32 2.97 0.76
CA GLY A 52 5.40 2.49 -0.09
C GLY A 52 6.78 2.83 0.47
N ALA A 53 7.73 1.89 0.32
CA ALA A 53 9.15 2.08 0.60
C ALA A 53 9.99 1.45 -0.53
N SER A 54 11.15 2.04 -0.80
CA SER A 54 12.04 1.70 -1.92
C SER A 54 13.39 1.21 -1.42
N PHE A 55 13.83 0.05 -1.90
CA PHE A 55 15.20 -0.40 -1.70
C PHE A 55 16.13 0.21 -2.76
N PRO A 56 17.34 0.69 -2.39
CA PRO A 56 17.92 0.72 -1.05
C PRO A 56 17.69 2.04 -0.27
N GLN A 57 16.88 2.96 -0.80
CA GLN A 57 16.77 4.34 -0.30
C GLN A 57 16.13 4.43 1.09
N ASP A 58 15.08 3.64 1.32
CA ASP A 58 14.24 3.69 2.53
C ASP A 58 14.59 2.58 3.53
N GLY A 59 15.61 1.78 3.22
CA GLY A 59 16.07 0.66 4.03
C GLY A 59 16.95 -0.30 3.24
N ARG A 60 17.89 -0.95 3.94
CA ARG A 60 18.83 -1.92 3.35
C ARG A 60 18.58 -3.35 3.80
N ASP A 61 17.57 -3.55 4.63
CA ASP A 61 17.14 -4.84 5.14
C ASP A 61 15.61 -4.88 5.20
N THR A 62 15.06 -6.08 5.36
CA THR A 62 13.61 -6.29 5.39
C THR A 62 12.93 -5.54 6.54
N THR A 63 13.58 -5.44 7.70
CA THR A 63 13.00 -4.80 8.89
C THR A 63 12.91 -3.29 8.69
N SER A 64 13.96 -2.66 8.18
CA SER A 64 13.97 -1.23 7.88
C SER A 64 12.96 -0.86 6.79
N LEU A 65 12.89 -1.64 5.71
CA LEU A 65 11.93 -1.41 4.62
C LEU A 65 10.47 -1.58 5.07
N CYS A 66 10.15 -2.63 5.82
CA CYS A 66 8.79 -2.82 6.34
C CYS A 66 8.40 -1.67 7.27
N ARG A 67 9.30 -1.24 8.16
CA ARG A 67 9.04 -0.11 9.05
C ARG A 67 8.80 1.19 8.29
N ALA A 68 9.58 1.46 7.24
CA ALA A 68 9.39 2.63 6.38
C ALA A 68 8.04 2.58 5.65
N ALA A 69 7.66 1.42 5.10
CA ALA A 69 6.37 1.23 4.44
C ALA A 69 5.19 1.40 5.42
N ASP A 70 5.31 0.90 6.65
CA ASP A 70 4.30 1.06 7.70
C ASP A 70 4.15 2.52 8.12
N GLN A 71 5.24 3.26 8.24
CA GLN A 71 5.20 4.70 8.53
C GLN A 71 4.49 5.48 7.41
N ALA A 72 4.78 5.15 6.15
CA ALA A 72 4.08 5.72 5.01
C ALA A 72 2.58 5.33 4.99
N LEU A 73 2.25 4.09 5.37
CA LEU A 73 0.87 3.62 5.47
C LEU A 73 0.11 4.37 6.57
N TYR A 74 0.76 4.62 7.71
CA TYR A 74 0.19 5.42 8.78
C TYR A 74 -0.12 6.85 8.31
N GLN A 75 0.79 7.47 7.55
CA GLN A 75 0.57 8.77 6.92
C GLN A 75 -0.64 8.73 5.97
N ALA A 76 -0.74 7.70 5.11
CA ALA A 76 -1.91 7.55 4.24
C ALA A 76 -3.22 7.44 5.04
N LYS A 77 -3.20 6.74 6.19
CA LYS A 77 -4.35 6.62 7.09
C LYS A 77 -4.70 7.93 7.79
N SER A 78 -3.70 8.73 8.20
CA SER A 78 -3.92 9.99 8.93
C SER A 78 -4.35 11.14 8.04
N GLU A 79 -3.89 11.19 6.77
CA GLU A 79 -4.22 12.29 5.88
C GLU A 79 -5.60 12.16 5.20
N GLY A 80 -6.37 11.11 5.49
CA GLY A 80 -7.74 10.93 4.99
C GLY A 80 -8.02 9.58 4.33
N ARG A 81 -7.09 8.61 4.40
CA ARG A 81 -7.23 7.25 3.84
C ARG A 81 -7.39 7.27 2.32
N ARG A 82 -7.64 6.09 1.73
CA ARG A 82 -7.92 5.89 0.28
C ARG A 82 -6.89 6.53 -0.63
N ARG A 83 -5.61 6.42 -0.26
CA ARG A 83 -4.48 7.04 -0.96
C ARG A 83 -3.21 6.23 -0.82
N VAL A 84 -2.21 6.67 -1.57
CA VAL A 84 -0.85 6.16 -1.50
C VAL A 84 0.03 7.26 -0.90
N CYS A 85 0.84 6.88 0.09
CA CYS A 85 1.93 7.71 0.58
C CYS A 85 3.23 6.93 0.41
N HIS A 86 4.30 7.64 0.05
CA HIS A 86 5.65 7.09 0.01
C HIS A 86 6.39 7.54 1.25
N TYR A 87 7.27 6.68 1.75
CA TYR A 87 8.13 7.03 2.87
C TYR A 87 8.95 8.27 2.53
N ARG A 88 9.05 9.17 3.52
CA ARG A 88 9.93 10.33 3.49
C ARG A 88 10.67 10.34 4.80
N ALA A 89 11.99 10.17 4.73
CA ALA A 89 12.83 10.42 5.90
C ALA A 89 12.68 11.90 6.29
N ALA A 90 12.41 12.13 7.58
CA ALA A 90 12.37 13.47 8.17
C ALA A 90 13.78 14.01 8.38
#